data_AF-A0A9E3L184-F1
#
_entry.id   AF-A0A9E3L184-F1
#
_cell.length_a   1.000
_cell.length_b   1.000
_cell.length_c   1.000
_cell.angle_alpha   90.00
_cell.angle_beta   90.00
_cell.angle_gamma   90.00
#
_symmetry.space_group_name_H-M   'P 1'
#
loop_
_entity.id
_entity.type
_entity.pdbx_description
1 polymer ?
#
loop_
_entity_poly.entity_id
_entity_poly.type
_entity_poly.pdbx_seq_one_letter_code
_entity_poly.pdbx_strand_id
1 'polypeptide(L)'
;MADQVAWHLSGDYFENCSCSIVCPCLVSAAAPLTARPTEGFCNVPLVFHVESGRYGDVALDGLNVLVILHAPGVMAEGNWSVAAYIDQRADDAQTEALAAIFTGAAGGPMAAFTPLISKNLGVRKVPITFHI
;
A
#
# COMPACT_ATOMS: atom_id res chain seq x y z
N MET A 1 9.51 17.06 -17.68
CA MET A 1 8.60 15.96 -17.31
C MET A 1 9.47 14.73 -17.27
N ALA A 2 9.70 14.17 -16.08
CA ALA A 2 10.52 12.96 -15.98
C ALA A 2 9.76 11.82 -16.66
N ASP A 3 10.45 11.07 -17.50
CA ASP A 3 9.93 9.86 -18.13
C ASP A 3 9.55 8.89 -16.99
N GLN A 4 8.26 8.56 -16.86
CA GLN A 4 7.85 7.60 -15.83
C GLN A 4 8.36 6.22 -16.21
N VAL A 5 9.17 5.62 -15.34
CA VAL A 5 9.67 4.25 -15.55
C VAL A 5 8.48 3.30 -15.59
N ALA A 6 8.35 2.56 -16.69
CA ALA A 6 7.31 1.56 -16.84
C ALA A 6 7.50 0.42 -15.82
N TRP A 7 6.40 -0.04 -15.23
CA TRP A 7 6.43 -1.11 -14.24
C TRP A 7 5.15 -1.97 -14.30
N HIS A 8 5.27 -3.21 -13.83
CA HIS A 8 4.13 -4.10 -13.60
C HIS A 8 4.41 -4.98 -12.38
N LEU A 9 3.36 -5.38 -11.67
CA LEU A 9 3.40 -6.37 -10.59
C LEU A 9 2.23 -7.35 -10.77
N SER A 10 2.45 -8.62 -10.48
CA SER A 10 1.44 -9.68 -10.44
C SER A 10 1.76 -10.59 -9.25
N GLY A 11 0.71 -11.05 -8.56
CA GLY A 11 0.83 -11.90 -7.38
C GLY A 11 -0.36 -11.72 -6.44
N ASP A 12 -0.14 -11.95 -5.16
CA ASP A 12 -1.20 -11.96 -4.15
C ASP A 12 -1.33 -10.62 -3.41
N TYR A 13 -2.58 -10.29 -3.09
CA TYR A 13 -2.95 -9.12 -2.31
C TYR A 13 -3.84 -9.53 -1.13
N PHE A 14 -3.47 -9.06 0.06
CA PHE A 14 -4.24 -9.28 1.28
C PHE A 14 -4.40 -7.96 2.02
N GLU A 15 -5.61 -7.68 2.48
CA GLU A 15 -5.86 -6.57 3.39
C GLU A 15 -6.83 -6.98 4.48
N ASN A 16 -6.76 -6.30 5.62
CA ASN A 16 -7.81 -6.36 6.61
C ASN A 16 -8.00 -4.96 7.21
N CYS A 17 -9.22 -4.46 7.26
CA CYS A 17 -9.52 -3.24 7.98
C CYS A 17 -9.84 -3.57 9.45
N SER A 18 -9.61 -2.62 10.35
CA SER A 18 -9.97 -2.71 11.77
C SER A 18 -11.48 -2.76 12.08
N CYS A 19 -12.35 -2.85 11.07
CA CYS A 19 -13.79 -2.88 11.28
C CYS A 19 -14.25 -4.23 11.86
N SER A 20 -15.35 -4.21 12.61
CA SER A 20 -15.77 -5.34 13.47
C SER A 20 -16.31 -6.57 12.75
N ILE A 21 -16.89 -6.41 11.55
CA ILE A 21 -17.41 -7.54 10.76
C ILE A 21 -17.08 -7.37 9.27
N VAL A 22 -17.80 -6.47 8.58
CA VAL A 22 -17.56 -6.18 7.16
C VAL A 22 -17.19 -4.72 7.03
N CYS A 23 -16.14 -4.42 6.25
CA CYS A 23 -15.66 -3.06 6.07
C CYS A 23 -16.70 -2.21 5.29
N PRO A 24 -17.39 -1.27 5.95
CA PRO A 24 -18.46 -0.50 5.30
C PRO A 24 -17.92 0.41 4.19
N CYS A 25 -16.63 0.74 4.22
CA CYS A 25 -15.94 1.49 3.16
C CYS A 25 -15.98 0.81 1.79
N LEU A 26 -16.17 -0.52 1.75
CA LEU A 26 -16.22 -1.31 0.51
C LEU A 26 -17.62 -1.86 0.21
N VAL A 27 -18.40 -2.19 1.23
CA VAL A 27 -19.66 -2.95 1.04
C VAL A 27 -20.95 -2.15 1.27
N SER A 28 -20.85 -0.87 1.66
CA SER A 28 -22.04 -0.04 1.85
C SER A 28 -22.59 0.48 0.51
N ALA A 29 -23.81 1.02 0.55
CA ALA A 29 -24.39 1.72 -0.61
C ALA A 29 -23.75 3.10 -0.87
N ALA A 30 -22.90 3.59 0.03
CA ALA A 30 -22.20 4.85 -0.14
C ALA A 30 -21.03 4.69 -1.13
N ALA A 31 -20.49 5.80 -1.61
CA ALA A 31 -19.28 5.76 -2.44
C ALA A 31 -18.11 5.13 -1.65
N PRO A 32 -17.18 4.43 -2.31
CA PRO A 32 -16.04 3.81 -1.63
C PRO A 32 -15.32 4.79 -0.71
N LEU A 33 -14.87 4.29 0.45
CA LEU A 33 -14.11 5.06 1.45
C LEU A 33 -14.89 6.19 2.16
N THR A 34 -16.17 6.41 1.86
CA THR A 34 -16.97 7.50 2.46
C THR A 34 -17.81 7.07 3.67
N ALA A 35 -17.96 5.76 3.89
CA ALA A 35 -18.64 5.26 5.07
C ALA A 35 -17.76 5.39 6.33
N ARG A 36 -18.40 5.63 7.48
CA ARG A 36 -17.71 5.69 8.77
C ARG A 36 -17.22 4.29 9.18
N PRO A 37 -15.92 4.12 9.51
CA PRO A 37 -15.41 2.87 10.08
C PRO A 37 -16.13 2.52 11.38
N THR A 38 -16.34 1.23 11.65
CA THR A 38 -17.14 0.80 12.83
C THR A 38 -16.50 1.18 14.16
N GLU A 39 -15.17 1.17 14.22
CA GLU A 39 -14.39 1.56 15.40
C GLU A 39 -14.11 3.08 15.45
N GLY A 40 -14.67 3.86 14.52
CA GLY A 40 -14.44 5.30 14.41
C GLY A 40 -13.12 5.71 13.74
N PHE A 41 -12.19 4.77 13.53
CA PHE A 41 -10.95 4.93 12.77
C PHE A 41 -10.71 3.73 11.86
N CYS A 42 -9.81 3.84 10.90
CA CYS A 42 -9.37 2.73 10.04
C CYS A 42 -7.88 2.48 10.21
N ASN A 43 -7.51 1.30 10.70
CA ASN A 43 -6.18 0.73 10.51
C ASN A 43 -6.29 -0.35 9.44
N VAL A 44 -5.49 -0.23 8.38
CA VAL A 44 -5.47 -1.22 7.30
C VAL A 44 -4.03 -1.48 6.85
N PRO A 45 -3.51 -2.70 7.02
CA PRO A 45 -2.39 -3.19 6.24
C PRO A 45 -2.85 -3.56 4.82
N LEU A 46 -2.12 -3.08 3.83
CA LEU A 46 -2.14 -3.55 2.45
C LEU A 46 -0.90 -4.43 2.25
N VAL A 47 -1.07 -5.73 2.11
CA VAL A 47 0.03 -6.71 2.03
C VAL A 47 0.09 -7.26 0.62
N PHE A 48 1.28 -7.24 0.03
CA PHE A 48 1.54 -7.68 -1.33
C PHE A 48 2.64 -8.72 -1.34
N HIS A 49 2.37 -9.84 -2.00
CA HIS A 49 3.39 -10.78 -2.44
C HIS A 49 3.54 -10.63 -3.96
N VAL A 50 4.71 -10.21 -4.42
CA VAL A 50 5.00 -10.09 -5.85
C VAL A 50 5.44 -11.46 -6.35
N GLU A 51 4.57 -12.18 -7.06
CA GLU A 51 4.93 -13.43 -7.72
C GLU A 51 5.84 -13.15 -8.92
N SER A 52 5.45 -12.19 -9.76
CA SER A 52 6.27 -11.66 -10.85
C SER A 52 6.10 -10.15 -11.02
N GLY A 53 7.18 -9.43 -11.28
CA GLY A 53 7.12 -7.98 -11.42
C GLY A 53 8.43 -7.34 -11.83
N ARG A 54 8.33 -6.18 -12.49
CA ARG A 54 9.49 -5.37 -12.89
C ARG A 54 9.22 -3.89 -12.75
N TYR A 55 10.28 -3.13 -12.50
CA TYR A 55 10.32 -1.67 -12.56
C TYR A 55 11.48 -1.25 -13.48
N GLY A 56 11.16 -0.92 -14.73
CA GLY A 56 12.15 -0.81 -15.79
C GLY A 56 12.92 -2.12 -15.93
N ASP A 57 14.24 -2.07 -15.68
CA ASP A 57 15.10 -3.24 -15.71
C ASP A 57 15.21 -4.00 -14.37
N VAL A 58 14.70 -3.44 -13.27
CA VAL A 58 14.79 -4.04 -11.93
C VAL A 58 13.72 -5.14 -11.79
N ALA A 59 14.16 -6.37 -11.53
CA ALA A 59 13.26 -7.49 -11.21
C ALA A 59 12.79 -7.42 -9.75
N LEU A 60 11.51 -7.66 -9.50
CA LEU A 60 10.87 -7.56 -8.19
C LEU A 60 10.24 -8.89 -7.72
N ASP A 61 10.49 -9.97 -8.46
CA ASP A 61 9.92 -11.30 -8.24
C ASP A 61 10.23 -11.84 -6.84
N GLY A 62 9.23 -12.45 -6.21
CA GLY A 62 9.30 -13.08 -4.90
C GLY A 62 9.43 -12.13 -3.71
N LEU A 63 9.42 -10.80 -3.92
CA LEU A 63 9.51 -9.81 -2.84
C LEU A 63 8.13 -9.51 -2.23
N ASN A 64 8.16 -9.07 -0.98
CA ASN A 64 6.95 -8.72 -0.22
C ASN A 64 6.96 -7.25 0.18
N VAL A 65 5.79 -6.62 0.20
CA VAL A 65 5.62 -5.25 0.67
C VAL A 65 4.37 -5.14 1.54
N LEU A 66 4.48 -4.40 2.64
CA LEU A 66 3.33 -4.00 3.45
C LEU A 66 3.23 -2.48 3.45
N VAL A 67 2.05 -1.94 3.16
CA VAL A 67 1.72 -0.54 3.36
C VAL A 67 0.71 -0.45 4.49
N ILE A 68 1.11 0.13 5.61
CA ILE A 68 0.24 0.31 6.78
C ILE A 68 -0.34 1.71 6.72
N LEU A 69 -1.68 1.77 6.67
CA LEU A 69 -2.44 3.00 6.66
C LEU A 69 -3.20 3.15 7.98
N HIS A 70 -3.19 4.34 8.54
CA HIS A 70 -4.06 4.76 9.63
C HIS A 70 -4.85 6.00 9.19
N ALA A 71 -6.18 5.91 9.18
CA ALA A 71 -7.07 7.04 9.04
C ALA A 71 -7.82 7.27 10.36
N PRO A 72 -7.87 8.50 10.90
CA PRO A 72 -8.51 8.78 12.19
C PRO A 72 -10.06 8.81 12.12
N GLY A 73 -10.64 8.56 10.95
CA GLY A 73 -12.06 8.74 10.68
C GLY A 73 -12.47 8.13 9.33
N VAL A 74 -13.42 8.78 8.67
CA VAL A 74 -13.83 8.41 7.30
C VAL A 74 -12.61 8.51 6.38
N MET A 75 -12.31 7.45 5.65
CA MET A 75 -11.08 7.37 4.86
C MET A 75 -11.00 8.48 3.80
N ALA A 76 -12.10 8.81 3.14
CA ALA A 76 -12.15 9.87 2.14
C ALA A 76 -11.91 11.29 2.70
N GLU A 77 -12.00 11.50 4.02
CA GLU A 77 -11.70 12.79 4.66
C GLU A 77 -10.18 13.03 4.82
N GLY A 78 -9.36 12.01 4.57
CA GLY A 78 -7.91 12.10 4.63
C GLY A 78 -7.34 12.09 6.05
N ASN A 79 -6.27 12.86 6.28
CA ASN A 79 -5.44 12.83 7.48
C ASN A 79 -4.77 11.47 7.76
N TRP A 80 -4.39 10.75 6.70
CA TRP A 80 -3.79 9.44 6.85
C TRP A 80 -2.35 9.53 7.35
N SER A 81 -2.00 8.62 8.24
CA SER A 81 -0.61 8.26 8.52
C SER A 81 -0.26 6.99 7.75
N VAL A 82 0.90 6.98 7.08
CA VAL A 82 1.33 5.86 6.24
C VAL A 82 2.75 5.42 6.59
N ALA A 83 2.98 4.12 6.68
CA ALA A 83 4.31 3.51 6.75
C ALA A 83 4.41 2.38 5.71
N ALA A 84 5.56 2.25 5.06
CA ALA A 84 5.83 1.13 4.17
C ALA A 84 6.93 0.24 4.73
N TYR A 85 6.73 -1.07 4.62
CA TYR A 85 7.69 -2.10 5.00
C TYR A 85 8.03 -2.93 3.79
N ILE A 86 9.31 -3.00 3.47
CA ILE A 86 9.83 -3.73 2.31
C ILE A 86 10.58 -4.96 2.82
N ASP A 87 10.49 -6.05 2.07
CA ASP A 87 11.23 -7.27 2.36
C ASP A 87 12.74 -6.98 2.46
N GLN A 88 13.36 -7.42 3.56
CA GLN A 88 14.80 -7.26 3.77
C GLN A 88 15.66 -7.89 2.68
N ARG A 89 15.13 -8.88 1.94
CA ARG A 89 15.81 -9.56 0.83
C ARG A 89 15.99 -8.65 -0.39
N ALA A 90 15.21 -7.57 -0.51
CA ALA A 90 15.36 -6.60 -1.59
C ALA A 90 16.76 -5.97 -1.54
N ASP A 91 17.44 -5.82 -2.67
CA ASP A 91 18.62 -4.98 -2.77
C ASP A 91 18.24 -3.48 -2.78
N ASP A 92 19.21 -2.59 -2.94
CA ASP A 92 18.97 -1.14 -2.91
C ASP A 92 18.10 -0.68 -4.09
N ALA A 93 18.34 -1.20 -5.29
CA ALA A 93 17.57 -0.84 -6.48
C ALA A 93 16.12 -1.34 -6.39
N GLN A 94 15.93 -2.56 -5.87
CA GLN A 94 14.60 -3.12 -5.60
C GLN A 94 13.89 -2.35 -4.49
N THR A 95 14.61 -1.93 -3.45
CA THR A 95 14.05 -1.11 -2.37
C THR A 95 13.56 0.23 -2.89
N GLU A 96 14.35 0.92 -3.72
CA GLU A 96 13.96 2.18 -4.35
C GLU A 96 12.75 2.00 -5.29
N ALA A 97 12.76 0.96 -6.12
CA ALA A 97 11.66 0.64 -7.02
C ALA A 97 10.34 0.37 -6.26
N LEU A 98 10.37 -0.49 -5.24
CA LEU A 98 9.21 -0.79 -4.41
C LEU A 98 8.75 0.46 -3.63
N ALA A 99 9.67 1.24 -3.09
CA ALA A 99 9.33 2.50 -2.45
C ALA A 99 8.63 3.46 -3.44
N ALA A 100 9.13 3.59 -4.67
CA ALA A 100 8.51 4.45 -5.68
C ALA A 100 7.09 3.98 -6.06
N ILE A 101 6.87 2.67 -6.23
CA ILE A 101 5.55 2.10 -6.53
C ILE A 101 4.58 2.31 -5.37
N PHE A 102 4.95 1.89 -4.17
CA PHE A 102 4.03 1.83 -3.04
C PHE A 102 3.83 3.18 -2.33
N THR A 103 4.68 4.17 -2.58
CA THR A 103 4.41 5.58 -2.20
C THR A 103 3.59 6.34 -3.25
N GLY A 104 3.32 5.73 -4.42
CA GLY A 104 2.61 6.38 -5.52
C GLY A 104 3.48 7.31 -6.37
N ALA A 105 4.78 7.47 -6.07
CA ALA A 105 5.69 8.29 -6.87
C ALA A 105 5.85 7.78 -8.31
N ALA A 106 5.73 6.46 -8.51
CA ALA A 106 5.70 5.82 -9.82
C ALA A 106 4.31 5.79 -10.49
N GLY A 107 3.32 6.50 -9.93
CA GLY A 107 1.94 6.47 -10.42
C GLY A 107 1.15 5.25 -9.92
N GLY A 108 0.21 4.78 -10.75
CA GLY A 108 -0.67 3.64 -10.44
C GLY A 108 -1.71 3.92 -9.34
N PRO A 109 -2.36 2.87 -8.82
CA PRO A 109 -3.44 3.01 -7.83
C PRO A 109 -3.02 3.75 -6.56
N MET A 110 -1.77 3.56 -6.11
CA MET A 110 -1.25 4.20 -4.90
C MET A 110 -1.18 5.73 -5.02
N ALA A 111 -0.95 6.27 -6.22
CA ALA A 111 -0.92 7.72 -6.44
C ALA A 111 -2.27 8.40 -6.16
N ALA A 112 -3.39 7.66 -6.28
CA ALA A 112 -4.72 8.19 -5.96
C ALA A 112 -4.90 8.48 -4.46
N PHE A 113 -4.12 7.83 -3.60
CA PHE A 113 -4.18 8.03 -2.15
C PHE A 113 -3.26 9.15 -1.65
N THR A 114 -2.27 9.58 -2.43
CA THR A 114 -1.31 10.63 -2.04
C THR A 114 -1.95 11.89 -1.46
N PRO A 115 -3.06 12.44 -2.01
CA PRO A 115 -3.71 13.63 -1.45
C PRO A 115 -4.33 13.44 -0.05
N LEU A 116 -4.57 12.19 0.37
CA LEU A 116 -5.19 11.86 1.65
C LEU A 116 -4.17 11.70 2.79
N ILE A 117 -2.88 11.63 2.46
CA ILE A 117 -1.79 11.38 3.39
C ILE A 117 -1.30 12.71 3.98
N SER A 118 -1.49 12.89 5.29
CA SER A 118 -0.95 14.05 6.02
C SER A 118 0.38 13.73 6.72
N LYS A 119 0.67 12.45 6.96
CA LYS A 119 1.87 12.01 7.67
C LYS A 119 2.50 10.78 7.02
N ASN A 120 3.68 10.94 6.45
CA ASN A 120 4.50 9.82 5.97
C ASN A 120 5.53 9.44 7.06
N LEU A 121 5.45 8.20 7.57
CA LEU A 121 6.33 7.64 8.60
C LEU A 121 7.59 7.00 8.01
N GLY A 122 7.71 6.98 6.69
CA GLY A 122 8.85 6.48 5.95
C GLY A 122 8.75 5.00 5.54
N VAL A 123 9.87 4.51 5.03
CA VAL A 123 10.05 3.15 4.52
C VAL A 123 11.05 2.41 5.42
N ARG A 124 10.79 1.15 5.75
CA ARG A 124 11.72 0.29 6.50
C ARG A 124 11.86 -1.09 5.86
N LYS A 125 13.09 -1.60 5.79
CA LYS A 125 13.34 -3.00 5.46
C LYS A 125 13.18 -3.89 6.70
N VAL A 126 12.40 -4.96 6.58
CA VAL A 126 12.13 -5.91 7.68
C VAL A 126 12.08 -7.36 7.16
N PRO A 127 12.36 -8.36 8.01
CA PRO A 127 12.10 -9.76 7.64
C PRO A 127 10.61 -9.97 7.39
N ILE A 128 10.26 -10.38 6.16
CA ILE A 128 8.90 -10.77 5.78
C ILE A 128 8.96 -12.19 5.24
N THR A 129 8.01 -13.01 5.63
CA THR A 129 7.86 -14.37 5.14
C THR A 129 6.43 -14.59 4.68
N PHE A 130 6.27 -15.08 3.46
CA PHE A 130 4.99 -15.41 2.84
C PHE A 130 4.93 -16.92 2.60
N HIS A 131 3.79 -17.52 2.95
CA HIS A 131 3.47 -18.92 2.78
C HIS A 131 2.01 -19.05 2.37
N ILE A 132 1.72 -20.03 1.50
CA ILE A 132 0.38 -20.43 1.10
C ILE A 132 0.03 -21.81 1.66
#